data_AF-A0A2M8BND8-F1
#
_entry.id   AF-A0A2M8BND8-F1
#
_cell.length_a   1.000
_cell.length_b   1.000
_cell.length_c   1.000
_cell.angle_alpha   90.00
_cell.angle_beta   90.00
_cell.angle_gamma   90.00
#
_symmetry.space_group_name_H-M   'P 1'
#
loop_
_entity.id
_entity.type
_entity.pdbx_description
1 polymer ?
#
loop_
_entity_poly.entity_id
_entity_poly.type
_entity_poly.pdbx_seq_one_letter_code
_entity_poly.pdbx_strand_id
1 'polypeptide(L)'
;MFKFSSNTLWLLLLMATGFTYWLGESGQVGHGSMVPVFLIFGVSFFKGLGVILDFMDLRHAPVLWRNLLMGWLVFVVGMILLAYWIGQ
;
A
#
# COMPACT_ATOMS: atom_id res chain seq x y z
N MET A 1 -12.33 -10.21 9.26
CA MET A 1 -11.88 -8.81 9.04
C MET A 1 -11.15 -8.37 10.30
N PHE A 2 -9.81 -8.28 10.26
CA PHE A 2 -8.99 -8.04 11.45
C PHE A 2 -9.35 -6.69 12.10
N LYS A 3 -9.72 -6.69 13.40
CA LYS A 3 -9.92 -5.47 14.20
C LYS A 3 -8.62 -5.20 14.96
N PHE A 4 -7.76 -4.35 14.42
CA PHE A 4 -6.60 -3.84 15.15
C PHE A 4 -6.99 -2.59 15.94
N SER A 5 -6.38 -2.38 17.11
CA SER A 5 -6.42 -1.07 17.78
C SER A 5 -5.72 -0.03 16.89
N SER A 6 -6.16 1.24 16.91
CA SER A 6 -5.51 2.32 16.15
C SER A 6 -4.01 2.44 16.46
N ASN A 7 -3.61 2.17 17.71
CA ASN A 7 -2.20 2.18 18.11
C ASN A 7 -1.42 1.01 17.47
N THR A 8 -2.04 -0.16 17.34
CA THR A 8 -1.43 -1.31 16.66
C THR A 8 -1.31 -1.07 15.16
N LEU A 9 -2.34 -0.48 14.55
CA LEU A 9 -2.31 -0.13 13.14
C LEU A 9 -1.23 0.93 12.86
N TRP A 10 -1.11 1.94 13.73
CA TRP A 10 -0.05 2.93 13.66
C TRP A 10 1.35 2.30 13.71
N LEU A 11 1.60 1.39 14.66
CA LEU A 11 2.87 0.66 14.74
C LEU A 11 3.13 -0.19 13.49
N LEU A 12 2.10 -0.83 12.94
CA LEU A 12 2.18 -1.62 11.72
C LEU A 12 2.54 -0.73 10.52
N LEU A 13 1.94 0.46 10.42
CA LEU A 13 2.28 1.44 9.38
C LEU A 13 3.73 1.93 9.50
N LEU A 14 4.24 2.14 10.72
CA LEU A 14 5.64 2.48 10.95
C LEU A 14 6.58 1.35 10.51
N MET A 15 6.32 0.12 10.94
CA MET A 15 7.11 -1.05 10.52
C MET A 15 7.09 -1.22 9.01
N ALA A 16 5.92 -1.08 8.40
CA ALA A 16 5.77 -1.17 6.95
C ALA A 16 6.53 -0.07 6.22
N THR A 17 6.64 1.13 6.81
CA THR A 17 7.46 2.24 6.27
C THR A 17 8.95 1.92 6.36
N GLY A 18 9.42 1.46 7.53
CA GLY A 18 10.82 1.06 7.72
C GLY A 18 11.22 -0.07 6.77
N PHE A 19 10.33 -1.05 6.57
CA PHE A 19 10.55 -2.14 5.61
C PHE A 19 10.66 -1.63 4.16
N THR A 20 9.72 -0.79 3.71
CA THR A 20 9.79 -0.24 2.34
C THR A 20 11.01 0.66 2.12
N TYR A 21 11.42 1.40 3.15
CA TYR A 21 12.62 2.24 3.10
C TYR A 21 13.89 1.39 2.97
N TRP A 22 14.05 0.39 3.85
CA TRP A 22 15.18 -0.53 3.79
C TRP A 22 15.25 -1.25 2.43
N LEU A 23 14.11 -1.71 1.92
CA LEU A 23 14.06 -2.42 0.64
C LEU A 23 14.39 -1.50 -0.54
N GLY A 24 13.99 -0.23 -0.50
CA GLY A 24 14.38 0.78 -1.48
C GLY A 24 15.89 1.08 -1.46
N GLU A 25 16.46 1.26 -0.27
CA GLU A 25 17.88 1.60 -0.09
C GLU A 25 18.82 0.41 -0.33
N SER A 26 18.31 -0.82 -0.23
CA SER A 26 19.10 -2.05 -0.43
C SER A 26 19.64 -2.23 -1.86
N GLY A 27 19.30 -1.35 -2.81
CA GLY A 27 19.73 -1.42 -4.21
C GLY A 27 19.07 -2.55 -5.03
N GLN A 28 18.26 -3.40 -4.39
CA GLN A 28 17.59 -4.55 -5.00
C GLN A 28 16.63 -4.14 -6.13
N VAL A 29 16.08 -2.93 -6.07
CA VAL A 29 15.12 -2.38 -7.05
C VAL A 29 15.77 -2.15 -8.43
N GLY A 30 17.10 -2.05 -8.52
CA GLY A 30 17.82 -1.77 -9.78
C GLY A 30 18.30 -2.99 -10.57
N HIS A 31 18.24 -4.21 -10.02
CA HIS A 31 18.85 -5.41 -10.64
C HIS A 31 17.97 -6.10 -11.70
N GLY A 32 16.98 -5.41 -12.28
CA GLY A 32 16.08 -5.96 -13.29
C GLY A 32 15.03 -6.96 -12.76
N SER A 33 15.02 -7.23 -11.45
CA SER A 33 14.01 -8.09 -10.83
C SER A 33 12.75 -7.27 -10.48
N MET A 34 11.58 -7.79 -10.85
CA MET A 34 10.29 -7.15 -10.57
C MET A 34 9.81 -7.40 -9.13
N VAL A 35 10.45 -8.33 -8.41
CA VAL A 35 10.06 -8.77 -7.07
C VAL A 35 10.08 -7.64 -6.03
N PRO A 36 11.13 -6.78 -5.93
CA PRO A 36 11.16 -5.65 -5.02
C PRO A 36 10.04 -4.65 -5.29
N VAL A 37 9.70 -4.42 -6.57
CA VAL A 37 8.63 -3.53 -6.98
C VAL A 37 7.29 -4.06 -6.48
N PHE A 38 6.98 -5.34 -6.72
CA PHE A 38 5.76 -5.97 -6.20
C PHE A 38 5.68 -5.94 -4.67
N LEU A 39 6.79 -6.14 -3.97
CA LEU A 39 6.82 -6.08 -2.51
C LEU A 39 6.53 -4.66 -2.00
N ILE A 40 7.19 -3.62 -2.55
CA ILE A 40 6.95 -2.23 -2.14
C ILE A 40 5.50 -1.83 -2.40
N PHE A 41 4.98 -2.11 -3.59
CA PHE A 41 3.60 -1.74 -3.95
C PHE A 41 2.56 -2.57 -3.21
N GLY A 42 2.82 -3.86 -2.97
CA GLY A 42 1.96 -4.71 -2.15
C GLY A 42 1.85 -4.18 -0.72
N VAL A 43 3.00 -3.89 -0.08
CA VAL A 43 3.02 -3.30 1.27
C VAL A 43 2.34 -1.92 1.28
N SER A 44 2.60 -1.08 0.29
CA SER A 44 1.97 0.24 0.17
C SER A 44 0.46 0.16 0.00
N PHE A 45 -0.04 -0.83 -0.75
CA PHE A 45 -1.46 -1.09 -0.91
C PHE A 45 -2.13 -1.45 0.43
N PHE A 46 -1.56 -2.40 1.19
CA PHE A 46 -2.10 -2.77 2.49
C PHE A 46 -2.05 -1.61 3.51
N LYS A 47 -0.97 -0.80 3.49
CA LYS A 47 -0.91 0.43 4.30
C LYS A 47 -2.04 1.40 3.92
N GLY A 48 -2.23 1.63 2.62
CA GLY A 48 -3.27 2.52 2.10
C GLY A 48 -4.68 2.08 2.53
N LEU A 49 -4.97 0.78 2.45
CA LEU A 49 -6.24 0.23 2.95
C LEU A 49 -6.44 0.48 4.44
N GLY A 50 -5.41 0.30 5.27
CA GLY A 50 -5.47 0.60 6.70
C GLY A 50 -5.78 2.08 6.97
N VAL A 51 -5.13 2.99 6.25
CA VAL A 51 -5.37 4.43 6.37
C VAL A 51 -6.80 4.80 5.96
N ILE A 52 -7.27 4.31 4.81
CA ILE A 52 -8.62 4.59 4.31
C ILE A 52 -9.68 4.10 5.29
N LEU A 53 -9.56 2.87 5.78
CA LEU A 53 -10.61 2.29 6.60
C LEU A 53 -10.62 2.83 8.03
N ASP A 54 -9.45 2.99 8.67
CA ASP A 54 -9.37 3.24 10.11
C ASP A 54 -8.95 4.66 10.47
N PHE A 55 -8.11 5.33 9.67
CA PHE A 55 -7.69 6.72 9.96
C PHE A 55 -8.60 7.76 9.30
N MET A 56 -9.12 7.48 8.11
CA MET A 56 -10.11 8.34 7.45
C MET A 56 -11.55 8.03 7.90
N ASP A 57 -11.73 7.07 8.82
CA ASP A 57 -13.01 6.57 9.34
C ASP A 57 -14.04 6.20 8.25
N LEU A 58 -13.55 5.85 7.04
CA LEU A 58 -14.42 5.43 5.93
C LEU A 58 -15.03 4.05 6.16
N ARG A 59 -14.68 3.38 7.25
CA ARG A 59 -15.33 2.16 7.73
C ARG A 59 -16.82 2.37 8.01
N HIS A 60 -17.20 3.54 8.54
CA HIS A 60 -18.58 3.90 8.87
C HIS A 60 -19.22 4.86 7.84
N ALA A 61 -18.44 5.34 6.88
CA ALA A 61 -18.89 6.27 5.85
C ALA A 61 -19.77 5.58 4.77
N PRO A 62 -20.49 6.37 3.95
CA PRO A 62 -21.28 5.86 2.85
C PRO A 62 -20.44 5.01 1.88
N VAL A 63 -21.01 3.90 1.42
CA VAL A 63 -20.33 2.88 0.59
C VAL A 63 -19.73 3.46 -0.69
N LEU A 64 -20.35 4.51 -1.25
CA LEU A 64 -19.86 5.21 -2.44
C LEU A 64 -18.43 5.75 -2.24
N TRP A 65 -18.19 6.48 -1.15
CA TRP A 65 -16.89 7.09 -0.86
C TRP A 65 -15.82 6.06 -0.54
N ARG A 66 -16.20 5.04 0.23
CA ARG A 66 -15.33 3.91 0.54
C ARG A 66 -14.87 3.21 -0.75
N ASN A 67 -15.80 2.87 -1.63
CA ASN A 67 -15.49 2.18 -2.89
C ASN A 67 -14.72 3.07 -3.86
N LEU A 68 -15.01 4.38 -3.91
CA LEU A 68 -14.28 5.32 -4.75
C LEU A 68 -12.80 5.38 -4.37
N LEU A 69 -12.49 5.54 -3.08
CA LEU A 69 -11.11 5.63 -2.61
C LEU A 69 -10.35 4.29 -2.69
N MET A 70 -11.02 3.18 -2.37
CA MET A 70 -10.43 1.85 -2.57
C MET A 70 -10.17 1.57 -4.06
N GLY A 71 -11.14 1.88 -4.92
CA GLY A 71 -11.01 1.73 -6.37
C GLY A 71 -9.91 2.60 -6.94
N TRP A 72 -9.79 3.85 -6.47
CA TRP A 72 -8.71 4.75 -6.83
C TRP A 72 -7.33 4.20 -6.42
N LEU A 73 -7.20 3.68 -5.20
CA LEU A 73 -5.96 3.07 -4.74
C LEU A 73 -5.56 1.87 -5.61
N VAL A 74 -6.51 0.98 -5.91
CA VAL A 74 -6.28 -0.16 -6.81
C VAL A 74 -5.86 0.32 -8.20
N PHE A 75 -6.52 1.34 -8.72
CA PHE A 75 -6.23 1.91 -10.03
C PHE A 75 -4.81 2.47 -10.11
N VAL A 76 -4.40 3.31 -9.16
CA VAL A 76 -3.06 3.91 -9.13
C VAL A 76 -1.97 2.84 -8.96
N VAL A 77 -2.14 1.91 -8.03
CA VAL A 77 -1.16 0.83 -7.82
C VAL A 77 -1.07 -0.05 -9.08
N GLY A 78 -2.20 -0.38 -9.70
CA GLY A 78 -2.24 -1.14 -10.95
C GLY A 78 -1.55 -0.42 -12.10
N MET A 79 -1.78 0.88 -12.27
CA MET A 79 -1.10 1.69 -13.28
C MET A 79 0.41 1.73 -13.09
N ILE A 80 0.89 1.86 -11.85
CA ILE A 80 2.34 1.90 -11.59
C ILE A 80 2.98 0.54 -11.86
N LEU A 81 2.34 -0.55 -11.42
CA LEU A 81 2.83 -1.90 -11.71
C LEU A 81 2.85 -2.19 -13.22
N LEU A 82 1.82 -1.75 -13.95
CA LEU A 82 1.75 -1.86 -15.41
C LEU A 82 2.84 -1.02 -16.09
N ALA A 83 3.11 0.19 -15.62
CA ALA A 83 4.19 1.03 -16.14
C ALA A 83 5.56 0.37 -15.94
N TYR A 84 5.81 -0.20 -14.75
CA TYR A 84 7.03 -0.98 -14.50
C TYR A 84 7.11 -2.23 -15.37
N TRP A 85 5.98 -2.88 -15.65
CA TRP A 85 5.94 -4.07 -16.49
C TRP A 85 6.26 -3.76 -17.96
N ILE A 86 5.71 -2.66 -18.49
CA ILE A 86 5.97 -2.21 -19.87
C ILE A 86 7.35 -1.57 -20.01
N GLY A 87 7.87 -0.96 -18.95
CA GLY A 87 9.18 -0.30 -18.93
C GLY A 87 10.36 -1.23 -18.64
N GLN A 88 10.14 -2.53 -18.45
CA GLN A 88 11.21 -3.54 -18.50
C GLN A 88 11.71 -3.73 -19.92
#